data_AF-A0A365Z3P1-F1
#
_entry.id   AF-A0A365Z3P1-F1
#
_cell.length_a   1.000
_cell.length_b   1.000
_cell.length_c   1.000
_cell.angle_alpha   90.00
_cell.angle_beta   90.00
_cell.angle_gamma   90.00
#
_symmetry.space_group_name_H-M   'P 1'
#
loop_
_entity.id
_entity.type
_entity.pdbx_description
1 polymer ?
#
loop_
_entity_poly.entity_id
_entity_poly.type
_entity_poly.pdbx_seq_one_letter_code
_entity_poly.pdbx_strand_id
1 'polypeptide(L)'
;MKWHAHRKGGRVRRLVTVAAAMALAMTGASAAAHAEAEREWLDIDVFAEVPQPGHPEGITVADDGTVYVGTQQWVLEPRKGPSKIFAYSSEGELLRE
;
A
#
# COMPACT_ATOMS: atom_id res chain seq x y z
N MET A 1 28.80 -31.21 -59.33
CA MET A 1 29.41 -30.43 -58.21
C MET A 1 28.69 -29.08 -58.16
N LYS A 2 27.82 -28.89 -57.15
CA LYS A 2 27.98 -27.96 -55.99
C LYS A 2 27.67 -26.48 -56.38
N TRP A 3 26.77 -25.66 -55.80
CA TRP A 3 26.03 -25.57 -54.52
C TRP A 3 24.75 -24.71 -54.67
N HIS A 4 23.72 -24.94 -53.85
CA HIS A 4 22.72 -23.93 -53.49
C HIS A 4 22.92 -23.49 -52.04
N ALA A 5 23.16 -22.20 -51.82
CA ALA A 5 23.33 -21.61 -50.49
C ALA A 5 21.97 -21.37 -49.82
N HIS A 6 21.70 -22.07 -48.73
CA HIS A 6 20.52 -21.84 -47.89
C HIS A 6 20.69 -20.55 -47.07
N ARG A 7 19.92 -19.50 -47.41
CA ARG A 7 19.76 -18.28 -46.59
C ARG A 7 18.98 -18.60 -45.29
N LYS A 8 19.69 -18.98 -44.22
CA LYS A 8 19.12 -19.26 -42.87
C LYS A 8 19.20 -18.08 -41.86
N GLY A 9 19.59 -16.87 -42.27
CA GLY A 9 19.92 -15.77 -41.34
C GLY A 9 18.78 -14.85 -40.86
N GLY A 10 17.61 -14.87 -41.51
CA GLY A 10 16.55 -13.86 -41.26
C GLY A 10 15.65 -14.13 -40.05
N ARG A 11 15.34 -15.40 -39.75
CA ARG A 11 14.45 -15.77 -38.63
C ARG A 11 15.13 -15.65 -37.27
N VAL A 12 16.42 -16.01 -37.20
CA VAL A 12 17.20 -15.91 -35.95
C VAL A 12 17.35 -14.46 -35.51
N ARG A 13 17.60 -13.53 -36.46
CA ARG A 13 17.70 -12.10 -36.16
C ARG A 13 16.40 -11.48 -35.64
N ARG A 14 15.24 -11.91 -36.16
CA ARG A 14 13.91 -11.45 -35.71
C ARG A 14 13.55 -11.98 -34.32
N LEU A 15 13.91 -13.22 -34.01
CA LEU A 15 13.65 -13.81 -32.68
C LEU A 15 14.49 -13.13 -31.58
N VAL A 16 15.74 -12.80 -31.87
CA VAL A 16 16.62 -12.08 -30.92
C VAL A 16 16.11 -10.66 -30.64
N THR A 17 15.58 -9.96 -31.65
CA THR A 17 15.05 -8.59 -31.47
C THR A 17 13.74 -8.58 -30.68
N VAL A 18 12.85 -9.54 -30.90
CA VAL A 18 11.61 -9.66 -30.11
C VAL A 18 11.90 -10.02 -28.66
N ALA A 19 12.84 -10.95 -28.41
CA ALA A 19 13.23 -11.32 -27.05
C ALA A 19 13.86 -10.14 -26.28
N ALA A 20 14.70 -9.33 -26.95
CA ALA A 20 15.30 -8.13 -26.34
C ALA A 20 14.25 -7.04 -26.02
N ALA A 21 13.23 -6.87 -26.87
CA ALA A 21 12.16 -5.91 -26.64
C ALA A 21 11.26 -6.31 -25.45
N MET A 22 10.96 -7.60 -25.28
CA MET A 22 10.21 -8.07 -24.10
C MET A 22 11.02 -7.96 -22.81
N ALA A 23 12.33 -8.22 -22.85
CA ALA A 23 13.19 -8.06 -21.68
C ALA A 23 13.27 -6.60 -21.20
N LEU A 24 13.33 -5.63 -22.13
CA LEU A 24 13.27 -4.20 -21.78
C LEU A 24 11.91 -3.78 -21.21
N ALA A 25 10.81 -4.34 -21.72
CA ALA A 25 9.47 -4.04 -21.24
C ALA A 25 9.24 -4.56 -19.80
N MET A 26 9.85 -5.69 -19.43
CA MET A 26 9.71 -6.26 -18.08
C MET A 26 10.59 -5.57 -17.03
N THR A 27 11.66 -4.88 -17.40
CA THR A 27 12.49 -4.12 -16.44
C THR A 27 11.88 -2.76 -16.05
N GLY A 28 11.05 -2.15 -16.90
CA GLY A 28 10.47 -0.83 -16.64
C GLY A 28 9.33 -0.81 -15.62
N ALA A 29 8.61 -1.93 -15.45
CA ALA A 29 7.45 -2.00 -14.57
C ALA A 29 7.80 -2.16 -13.08
N SER A 30 9.02 -2.59 -12.74
CA SER A 30 9.41 -2.87 -11.35
C SER A 30 9.95 -1.66 -10.57
N ALA A 31 10.33 -0.57 -11.24
CA ALA A 31 10.95 0.59 -10.58
C ALA A 31 9.94 1.60 -10.02
N ALA A 32 8.68 1.54 -10.46
CA ALA A 32 7.64 2.48 -10.03
C ALA A 32 6.99 2.11 -8.68
N ALA A 33 7.26 0.92 -8.14
CA ALA A 33 6.57 0.40 -6.96
C ALA A 33 7.22 0.78 -5.61
N HIS A 34 8.41 1.37 -5.58
CA HIS A 34 9.09 1.74 -4.33
C HIS A 34 9.88 3.04 -4.46
N ALA A 35 9.16 4.12 -4.72
CA ALA A 35 9.57 5.42 -4.22
C ALA A 35 8.39 5.96 -3.42
N GLU A 36 8.12 5.33 -2.27
CA GLU A 36 7.41 6.02 -1.21
C GLU A 36 8.32 7.20 -0.87
N ALA A 37 7.94 8.39 -1.34
CA ALA A 37 8.72 9.60 -1.11
C ALA A 37 8.95 9.70 0.40
N GLU A 38 10.22 9.86 0.80
CA GLU A 38 10.57 10.06 2.21
C GLU A 38 9.70 11.21 2.75
N ARG A 39 8.82 10.90 3.71
CA ARG A 39 7.87 11.90 4.22
C ARG A 39 8.65 13.03 4.87
N GLU A 40 8.22 14.26 4.62
CA GLU A 40 8.86 15.42 5.21
C GLU A 40 8.83 15.34 6.75
N TRP A 41 9.83 15.91 7.41
CA TRP A 41 9.83 15.96 8.86
C TRP A 41 8.59 16.72 9.37
N LEU A 42 7.86 16.11 10.30
CA LEU A 42 6.56 16.57 10.79
C LEU A 42 5.43 16.54 9.75
N ASP A 43 5.52 15.68 8.74
CA ASP A 43 4.37 15.31 7.92
C ASP A 43 3.34 14.53 8.76
N ILE A 44 2.41 15.29 9.33
CA ILE A 44 1.37 14.83 10.23
C ILE A 44 0.04 15.05 9.53
N ASP A 45 -0.75 13.98 9.45
CA ASP A 45 -2.12 14.04 8.93
C ASP A 45 -3.08 13.35 9.91
N VAL A 46 -4.37 13.65 9.76
CA VAL A 46 -5.42 13.00 10.52
C VAL A 46 -5.59 11.59 9.98
N PHE A 47 -5.30 10.61 10.83
CA PHE A 47 -5.51 9.20 10.48
C PHE A 47 -7.01 8.85 10.40
N ALA A 48 -7.78 9.16 11.44
CA ALA A 48 -9.21 8.89 11.48
C ALA A 48 -9.93 9.82 12.48
N GLU A 49 -11.21 10.07 12.23
CA GLU A 49 -12.09 10.66 13.24
C GLU A 49 -12.67 9.59 14.16
N VAL A 50 -12.70 9.86 15.47
CA VAL A 50 -13.26 8.92 16.46
C VAL A 50 -14.72 9.27 16.75
N PRO A 51 -15.68 8.35 16.48
CA PRO A 51 -17.09 8.59 16.75
C PRO A 51 -17.41 8.80 18.23
N GLN A 52 -18.69 9.09 18.52
CA GLN A 52 -19.17 9.14 19.90
C GLN A 52 -18.91 7.79 20.62
N PRO A 53 -18.29 7.82 21.80
CA PRO A 53 -18.35 8.93 22.75
C PRO A 53 -17.10 9.85 22.76
N GLY A 54 -16.21 9.74 21.77
CA GLY A 54 -15.03 10.60 21.59
C GLY A 54 -13.91 10.36 22.61
N HIS A 55 -12.95 11.29 22.67
CA HIS A 55 -11.78 11.26 23.57
C HIS A 55 -10.90 10.01 23.38
N PRO A 56 -10.23 9.90 22.22
CA PRO A 56 -9.29 8.81 21.99
C PRO A 56 -8.15 8.85 23.00
N GLU A 57 -7.71 7.66 23.41
CA GLU A 57 -6.60 7.49 24.34
C GLU A 57 -5.67 6.38 23.84
N GLY A 58 -5.92 5.13 24.24
CA GLY A 58 -5.07 3.99 23.91
C GLY A 58 -5.20 3.60 22.44
N ILE A 59 -4.06 3.46 21.75
CA ILE A 59 -3.97 3.01 20.37
C ILE A 59 -3.07 1.76 20.33
N THR A 60 -3.51 0.72 19.62
CA THR A 60 -2.67 -0.44 19.30
C THR A 60 -2.92 -0.89 17.86
N VAL A 61 -1.89 -1.45 17.23
CA VAL A 61 -1.96 -1.98 15.87
C VAL A 61 -1.77 -3.49 15.94
N ALA A 62 -2.67 -4.25 15.31
CA ALA A 62 -2.55 -5.71 15.21
C ALA A 62 -1.63 -6.12 14.04
N ASP A 63 -1.23 -7.39 14.03
CA ASP A 63 -0.33 -7.93 13.00
C ASP A 63 -0.92 -7.86 11.57
N ASP A 64 -2.24 -7.80 11.45
CA ASP A 64 -2.95 -7.66 10.17
C ASP A 64 -3.14 -6.19 9.73
N GLY A 65 -2.62 -5.23 10.49
CA GLY A 65 -2.75 -3.80 10.21
C GLY A 65 -3.99 -3.15 10.80
N THR A 66 -4.88 -3.90 11.46
CA THR A 66 -6.06 -3.32 12.13
C THR A 66 -5.62 -2.40 13.27
N VAL A 67 -6.08 -1.15 13.27
CA VAL A 67 -5.81 -0.18 14.31
C VAL A 67 -6.97 -0.13 15.30
N TYR A 68 -6.71 -0.43 16.57
CA TYR A 68 -7.70 -0.32 17.63
C TYR A 68 -7.49 0.97 18.42
N VAL A 69 -8.57 1.73 18.61
CA VAL A 69 -8.57 2.98 19.38
C VAL A 69 -9.60 2.90 20.49
N GLY A 70 -9.12 3.00 21.73
CA GLY A 70 -9.94 3.13 22.93
C GLY A 70 -10.37 4.58 23.20
N THR A 71 -11.52 4.74 23.84
CA THR A 71 -12.03 6.05 24.28
C THR A 71 -12.14 6.13 25.80
N GLN A 72 -12.02 7.34 26.36
CA GLN A 72 -12.17 7.57 27.80
C GLN A 72 -13.16 8.69 28.13
N GLN A 73 -14.05 8.43 29.10
CA GLN A 73 -15.16 9.32 29.45
C GLN A 73 -14.93 10.12 30.74
N TRP A 74 -13.81 9.90 31.43
CA TRP A 74 -13.51 10.56 32.71
C TRP A 74 -13.13 12.04 32.55
N VAL A 75 -12.92 12.52 31.32
CA VAL A 75 -12.65 13.94 31.02
C VAL A 75 -13.92 14.77 30.80
N LEU A 76 -15.10 14.16 30.69
CA LEU A 76 -16.37 14.86 30.45
C LEU A 76 -17.28 14.83 31.68
N GLU A 77 -17.87 16.00 31.98
CA GLU A 77 -19.02 16.13 32.88
C GLU A 77 -20.18 16.87 32.17
N PRO A 78 -21.40 16.31 32.14
CA PRO A 78 -21.76 14.95 32.53
C PRO A 78 -21.22 13.91 31.54
N ARG A 79 -21.00 12.67 32.02
CA ARG A 79 -20.54 11.57 31.16
C ARG A 79 -21.58 11.25 30.09
N LYS A 80 -21.12 10.98 28.86
CA LYS A 80 -21.99 10.78 27.68
C LYS A 80 -22.21 9.31 27.29
N GLY A 81 -21.79 8.36 28.13
CA GLY A 81 -21.95 6.92 27.90
C GLY A 81 -20.77 6.10 28.42
N PRO A 82 -20.73 4.78 28.14
CA PRO A 82 -19.55 3.97 28.40
C PRO A 82 -18.43 4.29 27.39
N SER A 83 -17.19 4.05 27.79
CA SER A 83 -16.05 3.95 26.86
C SER A 83 -16.27 2.83 25.83
N LYS A 84 -15.63 2.98 24.66
CA LYS A 84 -15.66 2.05 23.52
C LYS A 84 -14.26 1.80 22.95
N ILE A 85 -14.14 0.71 22.19
CA ILE A 85 -12.96 0.38 21.37
C ILE A 85 -13.41 0.27 19.92
N PHE A 86 -12.94 1.19 19.09
CA PHE A 86 -13.15 1.18 17.65
C PHE A 86 -12.02 0.43 16.95
N ALA A 87 -12.32 -0.17 15.80
CA ALA A 87 -11.33 -0.79 14.92
C ALA A 87 -11.34 -0.08 13.57
N TYR A 88 -10.15 0.22 13.05
CA TYR A 88 -9.94 0.89 11.77
C TYR A 88 -9.02 0.06 10.87
N SER A 89 -9.14 0.25 9.56
CA SER A 89 -8.17 -0.28 8.59
C SER A 89 -6.83 0.45 8.71
N SER A 90 -5.81 -0.01 7.98
CA SER A 90 -4.51 0.67 7.87
C SER A 90 -4.59 2.07 7.24
N GLU A 91 -5.71 2.40 6.60
CA GLU A 91 -5.98 3.68 5.94
C GLU A 91 -6.93 4.57 6.76
N GLY A 92 -7.32 4.13 7.97
CA GLY A 92 -8.19 4.92 8.87
C GLY A 92 -9.69 4.76 8.61
N GLU A 93 -10.10 3.80 7.79
CA GLU A 93 -11.52 3.50 7.58
C GLU A 93 -12.11 2.75 8.77
N LEU A 94 -13.29 3.14 9.27
CA LEU A 94 -13.92 2.48 10.41
C LEU A 94 -14.45 1.09 10.01
N LEU A 95 -13.90 0.04 10.64
CA LEU A 95 -14.29 -1.35 10.44
C LEU A 95 -15.32 -1.82 11.49
N ARG A 96 -15.16 -1.36 12.74
CA ARG A 96 -16.01 -1.80 13.87
C ARG A 96 -16.11 -0.76 14.98
N GLU A 97 -17.28 -0.72 15.62
CA GLU A 97 -17.59 0.02 16.86
C GLU A 97 -17.68 -0.88 18.10
#